data_AF-A0A1F5YD47-F1
#
_entry.id   AF-A0A1F5YD47-F1
#
_cell.length_a   1.000
_cell.length_b   1.000
_cell.length_c   1.000
_cell.angle_alpha   90.00
_cell.angle_beta   90.00
_cell.angle_gamma   90.00
#
_symmetry.space_group_name_H-M   'P 1'
#
loop_
_entity.id
_entity.type
_entity.pdbx_description
1 polymer ?
#
loop_
_entity_poly.entity_id
_entity_poly.type
_entity_poly.pdbx_seq_one_letter_code
_entity_poly.pdbx_strand_id
1 'polypeptide(L)'
;MLSYNGNSATWLSDPAGERGVLSSGKSRAFLTSLLPSGVKITKRGGEGYDFWGHPDEATAQYNHVGRGSRQPPIVPWRLEEQSPGKGLRDYFLNVIEIGDENDSKASEASLVEREGFAGARLDAAGTPVEVLFSREGALTARVKIGAGAESVIEPGIQEQ
;
A
#
# COMPACT_ATOMS: atom_id res chain seq x y z
N MET A 1 -16.50 2.79 -3.69
CA MET A 1 -16.15 4.19 -3.38
C MET A 1 -14.89 4.17 -2.54
N LEU A 2 -13.92 5.04 -2.80
CA LEU A 2 -12.73 5.20 -1.95
C LEU A 2 -13.12 5.97 -0.68
N SER A 3 -12.63 5.51 0.47
CA SER A 3 -12.59 6.29 1.71
C SER A 3 -11.22 6.14 2.36
N TYR A 4 -10.79 7.15 3.13
CA TYR A 4 -9.55 7.11 3.90
C TYR A 4 -9.70 7.94 5.17
N ASN A 5 -9.08 7.49 6.25
CA ASN A 5 -9.08 8.15 7.55
C ASN A 5 -7.76 7.85 8.28
N GLY A 6 -7.03 8.89 8.66
CA GLY A 6 -5.73 8.77 9.32
C GLY A 6 -4.74 7.94 8.50
N ASN A 7 -4.41 6.76 9.03
CA ASN A 7 -3.45 5.79 8.49
C ASN A 7 -4.12 4.63 7.72
N SER A 8 -5.39 4.77 7.32
CA SER A 8 -6.10 3.71 6.60
C SER A 8 -6.83 4.22 5.37
N ALA A 9 -6.96 3.37 4.36
CA ALA A 9 -7.76 3.60 3.17
C ALA A 9 -8.46 2.32 2.70
N THR A 10 -9.62 2.46 2.05
CA THR A 10 -10.30 1.35 1.37
C THR A 10 -10.95 1.81 0.08
N TRP A 11 -10.88 0.99 -0.96
CA TRP A 11 -11.50 1.27 -2.25
C TRP A 11 -12.01 -0.01 -2.89
N LEU A 12 -12.95 0.16 -3.82
CA LEU A 12 -13.30 -0.90 -4.76
C LEU A 12 -12.33 -0.83 -5.93
N SER A 13 -11.88 -2.00 -6.38
CA SER A 13 -11.21 -2.11 -7.67
C SER A 13 -12.14 -1.59 -8.75
N ASP A 14 -11.63 -0.73 -9.60
CA ASP A 14 -12.28 -0.33 -10.83
C ASP A 14 -11.53 -1.00 -11.98
N PRO A 15 -12.19 -1.75 -12.87
CA PRO A 15 -11.55 -2.31 -14.06
C PRO A 15 -10.79 -1.22 -14.83
N ALA A 16 -9.45 -1.23 -14.73
CA ALA A 16 -8.60 -0.27 -15.39
C ALA A 16 -8.19 -0.80 -16.78
N GLY A 17 -8.54 -0.08 -17.85
CA GLY A 17 -8.12 -0.42 -19.21
C GLY A 17 -8.85 0.40 -20.27
N GLU A 18 -8.13 0.82 -21.32
CA GLU A 18 -8.76 1.42 -22.51
C GLU A 18 -9.41 0.39 -23.43
N ARG A 19 -9.05 -0.89 -23.28
CA ARG A 19 -9.53 -2.02 -24.08
C ARG A 19 -10.23 -3.03 -23.17
N GLY A 20 -11.02 -3.92 -23.76
CA GLY A 20 -11.83 -4.91 -23.05
C GLY A 20 -11.07 -5.55 -21.89
N VAL A 21 -11.53 -5.28 -20.67
CA VAL A 21 -10.94 -5.82 -19.45
C VAL A 21 -11.36 -7.30 -19.34
N LEU A 22 -10.40 -8.19 -19.07
CA LEU A 22 -10.64 -9.64 -18.99
C LEU A 22 -11.26 -10.07 -17.65
N SER A 23 -11.25 -9.21 -16.64
CA SER A 23 -11.85 -9.46 -15.33
C SER A 23 -13.29 -8.94 -15.25
N SER A 24 -14.18 -9.73 -14.66
CA SER A 24 -15.54 -9.32 -14.27
C SER A 24 -15.66 -9.23 -12.75
N GLY A 25 -16.51 -8.32 -12.25
CA GLY A 25 -16.72 -8.10 -10.83
C GLY A 25 -15.77 -7.05 -10.24
N LYS A 26 -15.89 -6.82 -8.92
CA LYS A 26 -15.00 -5.93 -8.17
C LYS A 26 -14.48 -6.66 -6.93
N SER A 27 -13.26 -6.31 -6.53
CA SER A 27 -12.69 -6.66 -5.23
C SER A 27 -12.62 -5.41 -4.38
N ARG A 28 -12.58 -5.59 -3.06
CA ARG A 28 -12.27 -4.50 -2.15
C ARG A 28 -10.83 -4.58 -1.71
N ALA A 29 -10.14 -3.45 -1.79
CA ALA A 29 -8.82 -3.31 -1.22
C ALA A 29 -8.91 -2.51 0.07
N PHE A 30 -8.05 -2.86 1.01
CA PHE A 30 -7.80 -2.13 2.24
C PHE A 30 -6.30 -1.88 2.38
N LEU A 31 -5.94 -0.70 2.85
CA LEU A 31 -4.60 -0.29 3.20
C LEU A 31 -4.60 0.12 4.66
N THR A 32 -3.70 -0.47 5.45
CA THR A 32 -3.39 -0.06 6.81
C THR A 32 -1.90 0.25 6.90
N SER A 33 -1.58 1.51 7.18
CA SER A 33 -0.21 1.98 7.30
C SER A 33 0.24 1.94 8.77
N LEU A 34 1.30 1.19 9.05
CA LEU A 34 1.82 0.93 10.38
C LEU A 34 3.06 1.78 10.70
N LEU A 35 3.84 2.16 9.68
CA LEU A 35 4.97 3.07 9.80
C LEU A 35 4.99 4.09 8.65
N PRO A 36 5.50 5.31 8.88
CA PRO A 36 5.78 5.87 10.20
C PRO A 36 4.48 6.13 10.98
N SER A 37 4.55 6.21 12.31
CA SER A 37 3.36 6.55 13.10
C SER A 37 2.88 7.97 12.76
N GLY A 38 1.56 8.13 12.61
CA GLY A 38 0.97 9.41 12.21
C GLY A 38 1.15 9.77 10.73
N VAL A 39 1.37 8.78 9.86
CA VAL A 39 1.32 8.98 8.41
C VAL A 39 -0.02 9.60 7.99
N LYS A 40 0.05 10.51 7.01
CA LYS A 40 -1.13 11.10 6.38
C LYS A 40 -1.34 10.50 5.01
N ILE A 41 -2.48 9.84 4.81
CA ILE A 41 -2.90 9.32 3.50
C ILE A 41 -3.73 10.39 2.79
N THR A 42 -3.43 10.62 1.51
CA THR A 42 -4.18 11.55 0.65
C THR A 42 -4.47 10.91 -0.71
N LYS A 43 -5.72 10.99 -1.17
CA LYS A 43 -6.05 10.68 -2.57
C LYS A 43 -5.63 11.84 -3.47
N ARG A 44 -4.91 11.55 -4.55
CA ARG A 44 -4.65 12.50 -5.65
C ARG A 44 -5.22 11.96 -6.96
N GLY A 45 -5.74 12.87 -7.77
CA GLY A 45 -6.38 12.54 -9.04
C GLY A 45 -7.87 12.22 -8.94
N GLY A 46 -8.40 11.71 -10.04
CA GLY A 46 -9.81 11.71 -10.39
C GLY A 46 -10.08 12.73 -11.49
N GLU A 47 -11.35 12.80 -11.91
CA GLU A 47 -11.81 13.61 -13.03
C GLU A 47 -11.20 15.02 -13.03
N GLY A 48 -10.44 15.34 -14.09
CA GLY A 48 -9.81 16.65 -14.27
C GLY A 48 -8.42 16.79 -13.62
N TYR A 49 -8.00 15.82 -12.82
CA TYR A 49 -6.74 15.80 -12.05
C TYR A 49 -5.98 14.47 -12.19
N ASP A 50 -6.34 13.63 -13.16
CA ASP A 50 -5.81 12.27 -13.32
C ASP A 50 -4.27 12.22 -13.37
N PHE A 51 -3.65 13.23 -13.97
CA PHE A 51 -2.19 13.42 -14.04
C PHE A 51 -1.75 14.69 -13.31
N TRP A 52 -2.44 15.06 -12.22
CA TRP A 52 -2.07 16.24 -11.44
C TRP A 52 -0.70 16.06 -10.79
N GLY A 53 0.14 17.10 -10.97
CA GLY A 53 1.54 17.12 -10.58
C GLY A 53 1.79 17.13 -9.06
N HIS A 54 3.01 17.49 -8.68
CA HIS A 54 3.45 17.44 -7.28
C HIS A 54 2.73 18.52 -6.46
N PRO A 55 1.99 18.16 -5.39
CA PRO A 55 1.11 19.08 -4.68
C PRO A 55 1.85 20.22 -3.97
N ASP A 56 3.12 20.02 -3.60
CA ASP A 56 3.93 21.07 -2.94
C ASP A 56 4.84 21.83 -3.91
N GLU A 57 4.85 21.48 -5.20
CA GLU A 57 5.59 22.23 -6.22
C GLU A 57 4.64 23.24 -6.86
N ALA A 58 4.86 24.52 -6.57
CA ALA A 58 3.98 25.60 -7.02
C ALA A 58 3.87 25.66 -8.56
N THR A 59 4.93 25.28 -9.27
CA THR A 59 4.94 25.26 -10.73
C THR A 59 4.28 24.03 -11.35
N ALA A 60 4.00 22.97 -10.57
CA ALA A 60 3.43 21.71 -11.04
C ALA A 60 1.94 21.54 -10.72
N GLN A 61 1.24 22.65 -10.42
CA GLN A 61 -0.18 22.67 -10.04
C GLN A 61 -1.13 22.57 -11.26
N TYR A 62 -0.86 21.67 -12.20
CA TYR A 62 -1.68 21.46 -13.39
C TYR A 62 -1.77 19.98 -13.77
N ASN A 63 -2.75 19.62 -14.60
CA ASN A 63 -2.95 18.24 -15.05
C ASN A 63 -2.03 17.97 -16.26
N HIS A 64 -1.06 17.07 -16.10
CA HIS A 64 -0.06 16.73 -17.12
C HIS A 64 -0.66 15.82 -18.22
N VAL A 65 -1.64 16.34 -18.95
CA VAL A 65 -2.27 15.64 -20.09
C VAL A 65 -1.38 15.76 -21.32
N GLY A 66 -1.06 14.64 -21.96
CA GLY A 66 -0.17 14.60 -23.13
C GLY A 66 -0.28 13.29 -23.89
N ARG A 67 0.58 13.07 -24.90
CA ARG A 67 0.49 11.87 -25.76
C ARG A 67 0.56 10.55 -25.00
N GLY A 68 1.29 10.52 -23.87
CA GLY A 68 1.43 9.35 -23.00
C GLY A 68 0.28 9.14 -22.01
N SER A 69 -0.62 10.11 -21.84
CA SER A 69 -1.70 10.05 -20.84
C SER A 69 -2.85 9.09 -21.22
N ARG A 70 -2.78 8.50 -22.41
CA ARG A 70 -3.74 7.52 -22.96
C ARG A 70 -3.09 6.15 -23.19
N GLN A 71 -1.99 5.87 -22.51
CA GLN A 71 -1.35 4.57 -22.57
C GLN A 71 -1.65 3.78 -21.30
N PRO A 72 -2.10 2.52 -21.41
CA PRO A 72 -2.24 1.65 -20.25
C PRO A 72 -0.89 1.43 -19.52
N PRO A 73 -0.89 1.30 -18.19
CA PRO A 73 -2.06 1.40 -17.31
C PRO A 73 -2.52 2.86 -17.16
N ILE A 74 -3.83 3.10 -17.35
CA ILE A 74 -4.43 4.37 -16.96
C ILE A 74 -4.63 4.33 -15.46
N VAL A 75 -3.97 5.25 -14.76
CA VAL A 75 -4.05 5.40 -13.32
C VAL A 75 -4.79 6.71 -13.05
N PRO A 76 -6.13 6.69 -12.95
CA PRO A 76 -6.91 7.93 -12.83
C PRO A 76 -6.68 8.63 -11.49
N TRP A 77 -6.14 7.92 -10.50
CA TRP A 77 -5.81 8.47 -9.19
C TRP A 77 -4.73 7.62 -8.51
N ARG A 78 -4.09 8.18 -7.50
CA ARG A 78 -3.10 7.53 -6.62
C ARG A 78 -3.40 7.85 -5.15
N LEU A 79 -2.91 7.00 -4.26
CA LEU A 79 -2.78 7.34 -2.83
C LEU A 79 -1.35 7.78 -2.58
N GLU A 80 -1.20 8.88 -1.86
CA GLU A 80 0.08 9.37 -1.36
C GLU A 80 0.14 9.22 0.14
N GLU A 81 1.26 8.72 0.63
CA GLU A 81 1.56 8.60 2.05
C GLU A 81 2.65 9.57 2.44
N GLN A 82 2.34 10.45 3.38
CA GLN A 82 3.28 11.47 3.85
C GLN A 82 3.73 11.17 5.28
N SER A 83 5.05 11.05 5.46
CA SER A 83 5.67 11.00 6.79
C SER A 83 5.44 12.32 7.55
N PRO A 84 5.27 12.29 8.88
CA PRO A 84 5.28 13.51 9.69
C PRO A 84 6.67 14.18 9.77
N GLY A 85 7.71 13.64 9.11
CA GLY A 85 9.00 14.30 8.89
C GLY A 85 9.87 14.45 10.14
N LYS A 86 9.79 13.49 11.07
CA LYS A 86 10.49 13.57 12.37
C LYS A 86 11.90 12.97 12.36
N GLY A 87 12.34 12.32 11.27
CA GLY A 87 13.61 11.60 11.22
C GLY A 87 14.47 11.91 9.99
N LEU A 88 15.76 11.55 10.07
CA LEU A 88 16.68 11.56 8.92
C LEU A 88 16.40 10.41 7.93
N ARG A 89 15.69 9.38 8.39
CA ARG A 89 15.29 8.20 7.62
C ARG A 89 13.93 7.75 8.11
N ASP A 90 12.99 7.60 7.17
CA ASP A 90 11.67 7.06 7.42
C ASP A 90 11.53 5.70 6.75
N TYR A 91 10.82 4.79 7.43
CA TYR A 91 10.39 3.51 6.86
C TYR A 91 8.88 3.54 6.71
N PHE A 92 8.41 3.04 5.56
CA PHE A 92 7.00 2.83 5.31
C PHE A 92 6.70 1.34 5.43
N LEU A 93 5.69 1.03 6.23
CA LEU A 93 5.22 -0.35 6.40
C LEU A 93 3.71 -0.35 6.23
N ASN A 94 3.26 -1.02 5.18
CA ASN A 94 1.87 -1.07 4.77
C ASN A 94 1.39 -2.51 4.72
N VAL A 95 0.18 -2.73 5.21
CA VAL A 95 -0.57 -3.97 5.02
C VAL A 95 -1.67 -3.68 4.00
N ILE A 96 -1.61 -4.37 2.86
CA ILE A 96 -2.64 -4.32 1.83
C ILE A 96 -3.41 -5.63 1.84
N GLU A 97 -4.72 -5.57 2.08
CA GLU A 97 -5.62 -6.71 2.07
C GLU A 97 -6.59 -6.59 0.90
N ILE A 98 -6.81 -7.71 0.20
CA ILE A 98 -7.78 -7.81 -0.90
C ILE A 98 -8.87 -8.77 -0.46
N GLY A 99 -10.10 -8.27 -0.40
CA GLY A 99 -11.30 -9.01 -0.04
C GLY A 99 -12.39 -8.93 -1.11
N ASP A 100 -13.55 -9.46 -0.76
CA ASP A 100 -14.75 -9.45 -1.59
C ASP A 100 -15.34 -8.04 -1.71
N GLU A 101 -16.14 -7.79 -2.76
CA GLU A 101 -16.76 -6.48 -3.01
C GLU A 101 -17.50 -5.91 -1.80
N ASN A 102 -18.16 -6.79 -1.03
CA ASN A 102 -19.04 -6.43 0.08
C ASN A 102 -18.35 -6.42 1.45
N ASP A 103 -17.06 -6.72 1.51
CA ASP A 103 -16.33 -6.63 2.78
C ASP A 103 -16.36 -5.20 3.31
N SER A 104 -16.50 -5.07 4.62
CA SER A 104 -16.66 -3.76 5.28
C SER A 104 -15.43 -3.34 6.09
N LYS A 105 -14.51 -4.27 6.34
CA LYS A 105 -13.28 -4.07 7.12
C LYS A 105 -12.22 -5.07 6.72
N ALA A 106 -10.96 -4.68 6.88
CA ALA A 106 -9.81 -5.58 6.81
C ALA A 106 -9.64 -6.38 8.12
N SER A 107 -8.74 -7.35 8.10
CA SER A 107 -8.13 -7.89 9.30
C SER A 107 -7.41 -6.80 10.09
N GLU A 108 -7.45 -6.92 11.42
CA GLU A 108 -6.70 -6.02 12.30
C GLU A 108 -5.20 -6.32 12.16
N ALA A 109 -4.45 -5.31 11.74
CA ALA A 109 -3.00 -5.35 11.63
C ALA A 109 -2.36 -4.44 12.67
N SER A 110 -1.29 -4.94 13.30
CA SER A 110 -0.56 -4.24 14.35
C SER A 110 0.93 -4.22 14.04
N LEU A 111 1.60 -3.13 14.42
CA LEU A 111 3.05 -3.00 14.32
C LEU A 111 3.73 -3.94 15.32
N VAL A 112 4.74 -4.67 14.85
CA VAL A 112 5.67 -5.42 15.69
C VAL A 112 7.06 -4.84 15.49
N GLU A 113 7.70 -4.42 16.57
CA GLU A 113 9.10 -4.01 16.58
C GLU A 113 9.94 -4.96 17.42
N ARG A 114 11.10 -5.33 16.90
CA ARG A 114 12.14 -6.08 17.60
C ARG A 114 13.47 -5.40 17.34
N GLU A 115 14.50 -5.75 18.11
CA GLU A 115 15.84 -5.22 17.88
C GLU A 115 16.26 -5.43 16.42
N GLY A 116 16.48 -4.34 15.67
CA GLY A 116 16.85 -4.35 14.26
C GLY A 116 15.73 -4.66 13.25
N PHE A 117 14.49 -4.93 13.70
CA PHE A 117 13.38 -5.34 12.83
C PHE A 117 12.09 -4.55 13.10
N ALA A 118 11.32 -4.30 12.06
CA ALA A 118 9.94 -3.83 12.16
C ALA A 118 9.04 -4.61 11.19
N GLY A 119 7.78 -4.76 11.53
CA GLY A 119 6.88 -5.59 10.76
C GLY A 119 5.44 -5.55 11.22
N ALA A 120 4.64 -6.46 10.68
CA ALA A 120 3.21 -6.53 10.94
C ALA A 120 2.84 -7.87 11.57
N ARG A 121 1.91 -7.81 12.52
CA ARG A 121 1.13 -8.98 12.95
C ARG A 121 -0.33 -8.76 12.59
N LEU A 122 -0.94 -9.76 11.99
CA LEU A 122 -2.35 -9.79 11.63
C LEU A 122 -2.92 -11.19 11.80
N ASP A 123 -4.25 -11.29 11.86
CA ASP A 123 -4.97 -12.56 11.73
C ASP A 123 -5.45 -12.71 10.28
N ALA A 124 -4.98 -13.75 9.59
CA ALA A 124 -5.41 -14.09 8.24
C ALA A 124 -6.40 -15.27 8.32
N ALA A 125 -7.69 -14.95 8.37
CA ALA A 125 -8.78 -15.94 8.41
C ALA A 125 -8.62 -16.99 9.54
N GLY A 126 -8.32 -16.54 10.75
CA GLY A 126 -8.09 -17.38 11.94
C GLY A 126 -6.66 -17.92 12.05
N THR A 127 -5.77 -17.56 11.12
CA THR A 127 -4.36 -17.93 11.16
C THR A 127 -3.52 -16.71 11.54
N PRO A 128 -2.87 -16.69 12.72
CA PRO A 128 -1.99 -15.57 13.07
C PRO A 128 -0.77 -15.56 12.14
N VAL A 129 -0.48 -14.40 11.57
CA VAL A 129 0.69 -14.16 10.72
C VAL A 129 1.50 -13.04 11.31
N GLU A 130 2.82 -13.23 11.36
CA GLU A 130 3.79 -12.19 11.69
C GLU A 130 4.86 -12.14 10.61
N VAL A 131 5.10 -10.95 10.08
CA VAL A 131 6.15 -10.68 9.10
C VAL A 131 7.01 -9.54 9.60
N LEU A 132 8.31 -9.76 9.73
CA LEU A 132 9.30 -8.77 10.16
C LEU A 132 10.30 -8.50 9.05
N PHE A 133 10.75 -7.25 8.91
CA PHE A 133 11.75 -6.81 7.96
C PHE A 133 12.92 -6.16 8.70
N SER A 134 14.14 -6.46 8.27
CA SER A 134 15.36 -5.81 8.79
C SER A 134 15.31 -4.31 8.49
N ARG A 135 15.54 -3.46 9.49
CA ARG A 135 15.73 -2.01 9.29
C ARG A 135 17.18 -1.68 8.96
N GLU A 136 18.10 -2.54 9.35
CA GLU A 136 19.55 -2.33 9.27
C GLU A 136 20.24 -3.59 8.77
N GLY A 137 21.44 -3.44 8.21
CA GLY A 137 22.22 -4.56 7.70
C GLY A 137 21.64 -5.15 6.40
N ALA A 138 21.78 -6.47 6.26
CA ALA A 138 21.30 -7.20 5.09
C ALA A 138 19.77 -7.18 5.02
N LEU A 139 19.23 -6.89 3.83
CA LEU A 139 17.79 -6.97 3.57
C LEU A 139 17.33 -8.41 3.84
N THR A 140 16.52 -8.60 4.87
CA THR A 140 15.99 -9.90 5.25
C THR A 140 14.56 -9.74 5.76
N ALA A 141 13.76 -10.79 5.60
CA ALA A 141 12.45 -10.89 6.22
C ALA A 141 12.36 -12.14 7.09
N ARG A 142 11.54 -12.09 8.13
CA ARG A 142 11.21 -13.23 8.98
C ARG A 142 9.71 -13.41 8.97
N VAL A 143 9.25 -14.63 8.70
CA VAL A 143 7.83 -14.94 8.58
C VAL A 143 7.47 -16.05 9.53
N LYS A 144 6.41 -15.85 10.31
CA LYS A 144 5.80 -16.87 11.15
C LYS A 144 4.32 -16.96 10.85
N ILE A 145 3.84 -18.16 10.55
CA ILE A 145 2.43 -18.44 10.22
C ILE A 145 1.90 -19.49 11.18
N GLY A 146 0.78 -19.19 11.84
CA GLY A 146 0.14 -20.06 12.81
C GLY A 146 1.05 -20.44 13.98
N ALA A 147 0.98 -21.72 14.36
CA ALA A 147 1.89 -22.32 15.34
C ALA A 147 3.24 -22.78 14.72
N GLY A 148 3.49 -22.46 13.45
CA GLY A 148 4.71 -22.84 12.75
C GLY A 148 5.98 -22.18 13.31
N ALA A 149 7.13 -22.73 12.93
CA ALA A 149 8.43 -22.13 13.21
C ALA A 149 8.62 -20.84 12.39
N GLU A 150 9.41 -19.90 12.94
CA GLU A 150 9.83 -18.71 12.20
C GLU A 150 10.78 -19.13 11.07
N SER A 151 10.51 -18.64 9.86
CA SER A 151 11.33 -18.85 8.67
C SER A 151 12.03 -17.55 8.29
N VAL A 152 13.30 -17.63 7.87
CA VAL A 152 14.06 -16.48 7.36
C VAL A 152 13.99 -16.49 5.84
N ILE A 153 13.65 -15.34 5.26
CA ILE A 153 13.62 -15.09 3.83
C ILE A 153 14.74 -14.10 3.52
N GLU A 154 15.66 -14.52 2.65
CA GLU A 154 16.67 -13.67 2.06
C GLU A 154 16.21 -13.26 0.65
N PRO A 155 16.51 -12.03 0.19
CA PRO A 155 16.17 -11.58 -1.15
C PRO A 155 16.93 -12.44 -2.17
N GLY A 156 16.22 -13.34 -2.82
CA GLY A 156 16.68 -13.97 -4.05
C GLY A 156 16.36 -13.04 -5.21
N ILE A 157 17.37 -12.43 -5.82
CA ILE A 157 17.22 -11.95 -7.20
C ILE A 157 17.16 -13.22 -8.05
N GLN A 158 15.96 -13.67 -8.40
CA GLN A 158 15.79 -14.48 -9.59
C GLN A 158 15.47 -13.51 -10.72
N GLU A 159 16.51 -13.06 -11.42
CA GLU A 159 16.33 -12.53 -12.78
C GLU A 159 15.71 -13.66 -13.60
N GLN A 160 14.47 -13.45 -14.04
CA GLN A 160 13.88 -14.24 -15.13
C GLN A 160 14.25 -13.61 -16.46
#